data_AF-A0A564YZF1-F1
#
_entry.id   AF-A0A564YZF1-F1
#
_cell.length_a   1.000
_cell.length_b   1.000
_cell.length_c   1.000
_cell.angle_alpha   90.00
_cell.angle_beta   90.00
_cell.angle_gamma   90.00
#
_symmetry.space_group_name_H-M   'P 1'
#
loop_
_entity.id
_entity.type
_entity.pdbx_description
1 polymer ?
#
loop_
_entity_poly.entity_id
_entity_poly.type
_entity_poly.pdbx_seq_one_letter_code
_entity_poly.pdbx_strand_id
1 'polypeptide(L)'
;MRIMIQRIDQAILRGHRNRSELALAKDGLNEDWADLLEMLSTRSQLLKSALTLHRFFYDTQYLEKQIEECYQYMPLEPTIEMITNRSKSDDQGSIANLRRKEAGLVIRLSHINAKCEALSITANTLLPAYGGDAEVRLIVRRDCVISAVQKLAATAEARSRLLAEAVRLHAFFTTAQNLLEWLSEAKDRMSQPNGLSRTAYGVERLIG
;
A
#
# COMPACT_ATOMS: atom_id res chain seq x y z
N MET A 1 19.25 -13.26 46.41
CA MET A 1 18.57 -12.27 47.27
C MET A 1 17.57 -12.89 48.25
N ARG A 2 16.51 -13.56 47.80
CA ARG A 2 15.44 -14.13 48.67
C ARG A 2 15.95 -15.02 49.81
N ILE A 3 16.94 -15.88 49.54
CA ILE A 3 17.57 -16.78 50.54
C ILE A 3 18.38 -15.99 51.58
N MET A 4 19.01 -14.88 51.19
CA MET A 4 19.82 -14.04 52.08
C MET A 4 18.92 -13.22 53.02
N ILE A 5 17.84 -12.65 52.49
CA ILE A 5 16.81 -11.95 53.29
C ILE A 5 16.18 -12.91 54.31
N GLN A 6 15.82 -14.13 53.89
CA GLN A 6 15.28 -15.14 54.80
C GLN A 6 16.24 -15.51 55.93
N ARG A 7 17.55 -15.57 55.65
CA ARG A 7 18.58 -15.83 56.67
C ARG A 7 18.74 -14.66 57.64
N ILE A 8 18.68 -13.42 57.15
CA ILE A 8 18.68 -12.22 57.99
C ILE A 8 17.44 -12.20 58.89
N ASP A 9 16.26 -12.50 58.33
CA ASP A 9 15.00 -12.58 59.08
C ASP A 9 15.05 -13.65 60.19
N GLN A 10 15.61 -14.84 59.89
CA GLN A 10 15.79 -15.89 60.90
C GLN A 10 16.78 -15.48 62.00
N ALA A 11 17.86 -14.77 61.67
CA ALA A 11 18.80 -14.26 62.66
C ALA A 11 18.16 -13.18 63.56
N ILE A 12 17.32 -12.32 62.98
CA ILE A 12 16.57 -11.32 63.74
C ILE A 12 15.56 -11.98 64.68
N LEU A 13 14.81 -12.98 64.19
CA LEU A 13 13.82 -13.72 65.01
C LEU A 13 14.47 -14.50 66.16
N ARG A 14 15.69 -15.02 65.98
CA ARG A 14 16.45 -15.74 67.01
C ARG A 14 17.09 -14.83 68.07
N GLY A 15 16.87 -13.52 68.00
CA GLY A 15 17.32 -12.61 69.04
C GLY A 15 18.78 -12.16 68.93
N HIS A 16 19.37 -12.19 67.71
CA HIS A 16 20.77 -11.86 67.50
C HIS A 16 21.19 -10.51 68.12
N ARG A 17 22.43 -10.44 68.64
CA ARG A 17 22.94 -9.25 69.36
C ARG A 17 22.94 -7.99 68.49
N ASN A 18 23.18 -8.15 67.19
CA ASN A 18 23.27 -7.06 66.21
C ASN A 18 21.99 -6.91 65.36
N ARG A 19 20.82 -7.19 65.94
CA ARG A 19 19.52 -7.15 65.25
C ARG A 19 19.24 -5.85 64.49
N SER A 20 19.61 -4.71 65.08
CA SER A 20 19.41 -3.39 64.45
C SER A 20 20.27 -3.21 63.20
N GLU A 21 21.56 -3.58 63.26
CA GLU A 21 22.46 -3.53 62.11
C GLU A 21 22.01 -4.48 60.99
N LEU A 22 21.53 -5.68 61.35
CA LEU A 22 21.00 -6.65 60.39
C LEU A 22 19.72 -6.17 59.70
N ALA A 23 18.84 -5.47 60.42
CA ALA A 23 17.64 -4.87 59.85
C ALA A 23 17.99 -3.75 58.87
N LEU A 24 18.87 -2.83 59.25
CA LEU A 24 19.35 -1.76 58.36
C LEU A 24 20.03 -2.31 57.10
N ALA A 25 20.86 -3.34 57.23
CA ALA A 25 21.50 -4.00 56.08
C ALA A 25 20.50 -4.70 55.16
N LYS A 26 19.42 -5.26 55.71
CA LYS A 26 18.31 -5.84 54.92
C LYS A 26 17.55 -4.74 54.16
N ASP A 27 17.25 -3.64 54.83
CA ASP A 27 16.49 -2.54 54.22
C ASP A 27 17.30 -1.89 53.09
N GLY A 28 18.59 -1.59 53.32
CA GLY A 28 19.47 -1.08 52.27
C GLY A 28 19.62 -2.05 51.08
N LEU A 29 19.72 -3.36 51.34
CA LEU A 29 19.75 -4.35 50.25
C LEU A 29 18.45 -4.39 49.45
N ASN A 30 17.29 -4.20 50.10
CA ASN A 30 16.01 -4.13 49.42
C ASN A 30 15.86 -2.85 48.59
N GLU A 31 16.32 -1.72 49.12
CA GLU A 31 16.37 -0.43 48.40
C GLU A 31 17.28 -0.52 47.16
N ASP A 32 18.54 -0.94 47.32
CA ASP A 32 19.49 -1.11 46.20
C ASP A 32 18.94 -2.03 45.09
N TRP A 33 18.22 -3.07 45.48
CA TRP A 33 17.60 -3.99 44.53
C TRP A 33 16.37 -3.40 43.85
N ALA A 34 15.55 -2.64 44.57
CA ALA A 34 14.42 -1.92 43.98
C ALA A 34 14.92 -0.89 42.95
N ASP A 35 15.97 -0.13 43.29
CA ASP A 35 16.64 0.81 42.40
C ASP A 35 17.19 0.11 41.15
N LEU A 36 17.84 -1.04 41.32
CA LEU A 36 18.34 -1.83 40.19
C LEU A 36 17.20 -2.29 39.26
N LEU A 37 16.08 -2.74 39.82
CA LEU A 37 14.91 -3.13 39.03
C LEU A 37 14.29 -1.94 38.29
N GLU A 38 14.23 -0.78 38.91
CA GLU A 38 13.76 0.46 38.27
C GLU A 38 14.69 0.91 37.15
N MET A 39 16.00 0.88 37.37
CA MET A 39 17.00 1.17 36.33
C MET A 39 16.89 0.20 35.14
N LEU A 40 16.72 -1.11 35.41
CA LEU A 40 16.52 -2.12 34.37
C LEU A 40 15.22 -1.87 33.59
N SER A 41 14.14 -1.53 34.28
CA SER A 41 12.85 -1.19 33.65
C SER A 41 12.98 0.04 32.75
N THR A 42 13.58 1.11 33.25
CA THR A 42 13.82 2.36 32.52
C THR A 42 14.69 2.11 31.28
N ARG A 43 15.78 1.33 31.42
CA ARG A 43 16.63 0.97 30.29
C ARG A 43 15.87 0.17 29.23
N SER A 44 15.04 -0.79 29.64
CA SER A 44 14.19 -1.58 28.73
C SER A 44 13.22 -0.69 27.96
N GLN A 45 12.58 0.27 28.64
CA GLN A 45 11.67 1.25 28.03
C GLN A 45 12.39 2.12 26.98
N LEU A 46 13.58 2.63 27.30
CA LEU A 46 14.39 3.45 26.39
C LEU A 46 14.82 2.66 25.15
N LEU A 47 15.26 1.41 25.30
CA LEU A 47 15.64 0.55 24.18
C LEU A 47 14.45 0.25 23.26
N LYS A 48 13.27 0.00 23.83
CA LYS A 48 12.03 -0.17 23.04
C LYS A 48 11.67 1.10 22.27
N SER A 49 11.77 2.27 22.90
CA SER A 49 11.52 3.56 22.22
C SER A 49 12.50 3.80 21.07
N ALA A 50 13.79 3.56 21.30
CA ALA A 50 14.83 3.70 20.28
C ALA A 50 14.60 2.75 19.10
N LEU A 51 14.25 1.48 19.37
CA LEU A 51 13.91 0.51 18.33
C LEU A 51 12.71 0.96 17.50
N THR A 52 11.64 1.43 18.15
CA THR A 52 10.45 1.95 17.46
C THR A 52 10.78 3.16 16.59
N LEU A 53 11.67 4.06 17.05
CA LEU A 53 12.13 5.19 16.27
C LEU A 53 12.91 4.76 15.02
N HIS A 54 13.86 3.83 15.16
CA HIS A 54 14.61 3.31 14.01
C HIS A 54 13.69 2.63 13.00
N ARG A 55 12.73 1.84 13.49
CA ARG A 55 11.73 1.20 12.65
C ARG A 55 10.87 2.23 11.92
N PHE A 56 10.43 3.30 12.58
CA PHE A 56 9.68 4.38 11.95
C PHE A 56 10.44 4.96 10.74
N PHE A 57 11.72 5.30 10.91
CA PHE A 57 12.52 5.85 9.82
C PHE A 57 12.74 4.84 8.69
N TYR A 58 12.97 3.57 9.02
CA TYR A 58 13.06 2.51 8.03
C TYR A 58 11.74 2.38 7.23
N ASP A 59 10.60 2.33 7.92
CA ASP A 59 9.28 2.21 7.31
C ASP A 59 8.98 3.40 6.39
N THR A 60 9.41 4.62 6.76
CA THR A 60 9.27 5.80 5.87
C THR A 60 10.07 5.66 4.58
N GLN A 61 11.34 5.23 4.66
CA GLN A 61 12.18 5.03 3.47
C GLN A 61 11.65 3.92 2.58
N TYR A 62 11.14 2.85 3.20
CA TYR A 62 10.52 1.76 2.48
C TYR A 62 9.26 2.24 1.73
N LEU A 63 8.40 3.02 2.40
CA LEU A 63 7.21 3.60 1.75
C LEU A 63 7.55 4.52 0.59
N GLU A 64 8.58 5.35 0.71
CA GLU A 64 9.01 6.20 -0.40
C GLU A 64 9.43 5.41 -1.64
N LYS A 65 10.19 4.32 -1.47
CA LYS A 65 10.54 3.43 -2.57
C LYS A 65 9.30 2.81 -3.21
N GLN A 66 8.34 2.37 -2.39
CA GLN A 66 7.08 1.82 -2.90
C GLN A 66 6.25 2.85 -3.68
N ILE A 67 6.27 4.11 -3.25
CA ILE A 67 5.62 5.22 -3.97
C ILE A 67 6.30 5.44 -5.32
N GLU A 68 7.63 5.47 -5.36
CA GLU A 68 8.40 5.59 -6.61
C GLU A 68 8.11 4.44 -7.58
N GLU A 69 8.12 3.20 -7.08
CA GLU A 69 7.74 2.01 -7.86
C GLU A 69 6.31 2.10 -8.42
N CYS A 70 5.37 2.71 -7.67
CA CYS A 70 4.01 2.94 -8.16
C CYS A 70 3.95 3.98 -9.29
N TYR A 71 4.77 5.03 -9.25
CA TYR A 71 4.90 5.95 -10.37
C TYR A 71 5.46 5.26 -11.62
N GLN A 72 6.46 4.40 -11.46
CA GLN A 72 7.04 3.62 -12.56
C GLN A 72 6.04 2.59 -13.14
N TYR A 73 5.20 2.00 -12.28
CA TYR A 73 4.19 1.03 -12.70
C TYR A 73 2.93 1.65 -13.31
N MET A 74 2.77 2.96 -13.20
CA MET A 74 1.53 3.63 -13.57
C MET A 74 1.19 3.45 -15.07
N PRO A 75 -0.07 3.15 -15.44
CA PRO A 75 -0.45 3.08 -16.84
C PRO A 75 -0.11 4.38 -17.57
N LEU A 76 0.43 4.24 -18.78
CA LEU A 76 0.61 5.34 -19.71
C LEU A 76 -0.75 5.87 -20.16
N GLU A 77 -0.75 7.09 -20.70
CA GLU A 77 -1.96 7.66 -21.28
C GLU A 77 -2.38 6.87 -22.54
N PRO A 78 -3.69 6.59 -22.70
CA PRO A 78 -4.19 5.91 -23.90
C PRO A 78 -3.90 6.72 -25.16
N THR A 79 -3.38 6.07 -26.20
CA THR A 79 -3.10 6.72 -27.49
C THR A 79 -4.31 6.66 -28.43
N ILE A 80 -4.35 7.54 -29.43
CA ILE A 80 -5.41 7.54 -30.45
C ILE A 80 -5.46 6.21 -31.21
N GLU A 81 -4.31 5.58 -31.48
CA GLU A 81 -4.26 4.29 -32.17
C GLU A 81 -4.89 3.16 -31.35
N MET A 82 -4.65 3.17 -30.04
CA MET A 82 -5.30 2.26 -29.09
C MET A 82 -6.81 2.50 -29.04
N ILE A 83 -7.24 3.76 -28.96
CA ILE A 83 -8.65 4.14 -28.93
C ILE A 83 -9.37 3.76 -30.22
N THR A 84 -8.77 3.98 -31.38
CA THR A 84 -9.42 3.73 -32.68
C THR A 84 -9.33 2.29 -33.15
N ASN A 85 -8.81 1.39 -32.32
CA ASN A 85 -8.58 -0.02 -32.64
C ASN A 85 -7.77 -0.21 -33.94
N ARG A 86 -6.87 0.74 -34.23
CA ARG A 86 -5.97 0.71 -35.39
C ARG A 86 -4.54 0.31 -35.04
N SER A 87 -4.24 0.26 -33.75
CA SER A 87 -2.96 -0.22 -33.26
C SER A 87 -2.78 -1.69 -33.64
N LYS A 88 -1.68 -2.00 -34.35
CA LYS A 88 -1.15 -3.36 -34.51
C LYS A 88 -0.20 -3.74 -33.36
N SER A 89 -0.07 -2.91 -32.34
CA SER A 89 0.93 -3.08 -31.27
C SER A 89 0.68 -4.35 -30.47
N ASP A 90 1.78 -4.97 -30.01
CA ASP A 90 1.80 -6.06 -29.04
C ASP A 90 0.86 -5.82 -27.85
N ASP A 91 0.41 -6.92 -27.25
CA ASP A 91 -0.58 -7.00 -26.17
C ASP A 91 -0.28 -6.07 -24.97
N GLN A 92 0.99 -5.70 -24.79
CA GLN A 92 1.47 -4.77 -23.77
C GLN A 92 1.01 -3.31 -23.97
N GLY A 93 0.67 -2.91 -25.19
CA GLY A 93 0.13 -1.58 -25.53
C GLY A 93 -1.40 -1.53 -25.58
N SER A 94 -2.11 -2.63 -25.27
CA SER A 94 -3.56 -2.65 -25.38
C SER A 94 -4.25 -1.85 -24.26
N ILE A 95 -5.46 -1.34 -24.55
CA ILE A 95 -6.34 -0.74 -23.52
C ILE A 95 -6.64 -1.75 -22.40
N ALA A 96 -6.76 -3.03 -22.74
CA ALA A 96 -6.92 -4.10 -21.76
C ALA A 96 -5.72 -4.21 -20.80
N ASN A 97 -4.49 -4.07 -21.29
CA ASN A 97 -3.32 -4.08 -20.42
C ASN A 97 -3.25 -2.83 -19.52
N LEU A 98 -3.57 -1.65 -20.05
CA LEU A 98 -3.67 -0.43 -19.24
C LEU A 98 -4.70 -0.59 -18.11
N ARG A 99 -5.85 -1.22 -18.39
CA ARG A 99 -6.88 -1.55 -17.38
C ARG A 99 -6.37 -2.50 -16.30
N ARG A 100 -5.61 -3.53 -16.67
CA ARG A 100 -4.98 -4.46 -15.71
C ARG A 100 -3.97 -3.75 -14.82
N LYS A 101 -3.12 -2.88 -15.39
CA LYS A 101 -2.17 -2.06 -14.63
C LYS A 101 -2.87 -1.12 -13.67
N GLU A 102 -3.96 -0.46 -14.09
CA GLU A 102 -4.77 0.39 -13.21
C GLU A 102 -5.34 -0.40 -12.03
N ALA A 103 -5.92 -1.57 -12.27
CA ALA A 103 -6.44 -2.42 -11.20
C ALA A 103 -5.34 -2.83 -10.20
N GLY A 104 -4.16 -3.21 -10.69
CA GLY A 104 -3.00 -3.51 -9.85
C GLY A 104 -2.52 -2.31 -9.03
N LEU A 105 -2.53 -1.11 -9.62
CA LEU A 105 -2.16 0.13 -8.94
C LEU A 105 -3.15 0.50 -7.83
N VAL A 106 -4.46 0.33 -8.05
CA VAL A 106 -5.48 0.58 -7.01
C VAL A 106 -5.25 -0.31 -5.79
N ILE A 107 -4.93 -1.59 -6.01
CA ILE A 107 -4.61 -2.53 -4.92
C ILE A 107 -3.33 -2.08 -4.19
N ARG A 108 -2.26 -1.73 -4.92
CA ARG A 108 -1.02 -1.25 -4.29
C ARG A 108 -1.25 0.01 -3.47
N LEU A 109 -2.03 0.96 -3.98
CA LEU A 109 -2.37 2.19 -3.28
C LEU A 109 -3.14 1.92 -1.98
N SER A 110 -4.06 0.96 -1.95
CA SER A 110 -4.76 0.61 -0.71
C SER A 110 -3.81 0.06 0.36
N HIS A 111 -2.85 -0.80 -0.03
CA HIS A 111 -1.82 -1.30 0.88
C HIS A 111 -0.87 -0.19 1.37
N ILE A 112 -0.46 0.72 0.49
CA ILE A 112 0.39 1.87 0.87
C ILE A 112 -0.36 2.79 1.83
N ASN A 113 -1.64 3.07 1.59
CA ASN A 113 -2.47 3.88 2.47
C ASN A 113 -2.58 3.27 3.87
N ALA A 114 -2.88 1.97 3.98
CA ALA A 114 -2.94 1.28 5.27
C ALA A 114 -1.59 1.34 6.04
N LYS A 115 -0.46 1.24 5.31
CA LYS A 115 0.86 1.42 5.92
C LYS A 115 1.12 2.88 6.37
N CYS A 116 0.61 3.88 5.64
CA CYS A 116 0.71 5.28 6.04
C CYS A 116 -0.13 5.60 7.28
N GLU A 117 -1.29 4.97 7.44
CA GLU A 117 -2.09 5.05 8.66
C GLU A 117 -1.32 4.47 9.86
N ALA A 118 -0.76 3.26 9.71
CA ALA A 118 0.08 2.65 10.74
C ALA A 118 1.33 3.49 11.08
N LEU A 119 1.96 4.09 10.06
CA LEU A 119 3.08 5.01 10.22
C LEU A 119 2.67 6.25 11.01
N SER A 120 1.48 6.80 10.74
CA SER A 120 0.94 7.97 11.45
C SER A 120 0.65 7.67 12.92
N ILE A 121 0.08 6.50 13.21
CA ILE A 121 -0.14 6.03 14.58
C ILE A 121 1.21 5.88 15.31
N THR A 122 2.21 5.31 14.65
CA THR A 122 3.56 5.13 15.20
C THR A 122 4.21 6.49 15.49
N ALA A 123 4.11 7.45 14.56
CA ALA A 123 4.60 8.82 14.79
C ALA A 123 3.94 9.45 16.01
N ASN A 124 2.60 9.41 16.11
CA ASN A 124 1.86 9.99 17.23
C ASN A 124 2.20 9.32 18.57
N THR A 125 2.58 8.04 18.55
CA THR A 125 3.05 7.33 19.75
C THR A 125 4.47 7.74 20.16
N LEU A 126 5.34 8.04 19.18
CA LEU A 126 6.72 8.46 19.43
C LEU A 126 6.79 9.92 19.88
N LEU A 127 6.03 10.83 19.27
CA LEU A 127 6.14 12.28 19.45
C LEU A 127 6.25 12.74 20.92
N PRO A 128 5.43 12.25 21.87
CA PRO A 128 5.53 12.70 23.27
C PRO A 128 6.87 12.41 23.95
N ALA A 129 7.63 11.43 23.44
CA ALA A 129 8.92 11.01 24.00
C ALA A 129 10.13 11.73 23.38
N TYR A 130 9.93 12.56 22.35
CA TYR A 130 10.99 13.26 21.64
C TYR A 130 10.68 14.76 21.56
N GLY A 131 11.72 15.60 21.64
CA GLY A 131 11.60 17.05 21.51
C GLY A 131 12.70 17.63 20.61
N GLY A 132 12.52 18.88 20.21
CA GLY A 132 13.50 19.62 19.40
C GLY A 132 13.67 19.02 18.00
N ASP A 133 14.91 18.85 17.55
CA ASP A 133 15.20 18.39 16.18
C ASP A 133 14.63 16.99 15.87
N ALA A 134 14.62 16.08 16.85
CA ALA A 134 14.08 14.74 16.65
C ALA A 134 12.57 14.73 16.39
N GLU A 135 11.82 15.58 17.11
CA GLU A 135 10.39 15.78 16.92
C GLU A 135 10.08 16.37 15.54
N VAL A 136 10.80 17.44 15.17
CA VAL A 136 10.65 18.08 13.85
C VAL A 136 10.89 17.07 12.72
N ARG A 137 11.96 16.27 12.81
CA ARG A 137 12.27 15.24 11.80
C ARG A 137 11.17 14.17 11.71
N LEU A 138 10.60 13.74 12.84
CA LEU A 138 9.47 12.79 12.87
C LEU A 138 8.27 13.34 12.10
N ILE A 139 7.86 14.58 12.40
CA ILE A 139 6.71 15.26 11.79
C ILE A 139 6.95 15.44 10.29
N VAL A 140 8.06 16.07 9.93
CA VAL A 140 8.40 16.34 8.51
C VAL A 140 8.41 15.04 7.72
N ARG A 141 9.04 13.99 8.25
CA ARG A 141 9.14 12.72 7.53
C ARG A 141 7.78 12.06 7.32
N ARG A 142 6.94 12.03 8.36
CA ARG A 142 5.55 11.55 8.28
C ARG A 142 4.77 12.31 7.21
N ASP A 143 4.80 13.64 7.27
CA ASP A 143 4.00 14.50 6.40
C ASP A 143 4.46 14.46 4.95
N CYS A 144 5.77 14.35 4.71
CA CYS A 144 6.32 14.15 3.37
C CYS A 144 5.79 12.86 2.73
N VAL A 145 5.82 11.73 3.45
CA VAL A 145 5.31 10.45 2.93
C VAL A 145 3.81 10.53 2.67
N ILE A 146 3.02 11.05 3.61
CA ILE A 146 1.57 11.21 3.45
C ILE A 146 1.24 12.08 2.23
N SER A 147 1.91 13.24 2.10
CA SER A 147 1.72 14.13 0.96
C SER A 147 2.10 13.46 -0.37
N ALA A 148 3.19 12.68 -0.38
CA ALA A 148 3.61 11.95 -1.58
C ALA A 148 2.58 10.90 -2.02
N VAL A 149 1.99 10.16 -1.08
CA VAL A 149 0.93 9.19 -1.36
C VAL A 149 -0.34 9.87 -1.86
N GLN A 150 -0.74 11.00 -1.26
CA GLN A 150 -1.89 11.78 -1.72
C GLN A 150 -1.71 12.27 -3.17
N LYS A 151 -0.51 12.77 -3.51
CA LYS A 151 -0.17 13.17 -4.89
C LYS A 151 -0.20 11.99 -5.86
N LEU A 152 0.32 10.84 -5.44
CA LEU A 152 0.29 9.61 -6.24
C LEU A 152 -1.16 9.18 -6.50
N ALA A 153 -2.01 9.19 -5.48
CA ALA A 153 -3.42 8.84 -5.59
C ALA A 153 -4.16 9.79 -6.54
N ALA A 154 -3.96 11.10 -6.41
CA ALA A 154 -4.56 12.09 -7.32
C ALA A 154 -4.11 11.88 -8.78
N THR A 155 -2.84 11.57 -9.00
CA THR A 155 -2.30 11.27 -10.34
C THR A 155 -2.89 9.99 -10.92
N ALA A 156 -3.01 8.94 -10.10
CA ALA A 156 -3.62 7.67 -10.47
C ALA A 156 -5.10 7.84 -10.83
N GLU A 157 -5.83 8.65 -10.07
CA GLU A 157 -7.23 8.96 -10.32
C GLU A 157 -7.42 9.73 -11.64
N ALA A 158 -6.59 10.76 -11.89
CA ALA A 158 -6.61 11.49 -13.16
C ALA A 158 -6.39 10.56 -14.36
N ARG A 159 -5.41 9.66 -14.28
CA ARG A 159 -5.15 8.65 -15.32
C ARG A 159 -6.29 7.65 -15.47
N SER A 160 -6.91 7.22 -14.37
CA SER A 160 -8.08 6.33 -14.38
C SER A 160 -9.25 6.94 -15.15
N ARG A 161 -9.52 8.25 -14.98
CA ARG A 161 -10.57 8.96 -15.72
C ARG A 161 -10.28 9.01 -17.22
N LEU A 162 -9.05 9.32 -17.61
CA LEU A 162 -8.64 9.33 -19.03
C LEU A 162 -8.77 7.94 -19.66
N LEU A 163 -8.34 6.90 -18.94
CA LEU A 163 -8.45 5.53 -19.40
C LEU A 163 -9.90 5.06 -19.50
N ALA A 164 -10.77 5.44 -18.56
CA ALA A 164 -12.20 5.14 -18.63
C ALA A 164 -12.84 5.74 -19.90
N GLU A 165 -12.50 6.98 -20.24
CA GLU A 165 -13.00 7.61 -21.48
C GLU A 165 -12.44 6.93 -22.74
N ALA A 166 -11.15 6.60 -22.74
CA ALA A 166 -10.53 5.85 -23.84
C ALA A 166 -11.16 4.48 -24.05
N VAL A 167 -11.50 3.76 -22.97
CA VAL A 167 -12.22 2.48 -23.04
C VAL A 167 -13.58 2.65 -23.69
N ARG A 168 -14.33 3.70 -23.33
CA ARG A 168 -15.65 4.00 -23.89
C ARG A 168 -15.55 4.29 -25.39
N LEU A 169 -14.60 5.13 -25.79
CA LEU A 169 -14.36 5.46 -27.20
C LEU A 169 -13.89 4.24 -28.00
N HIS A 170 -13.04 3.40 -27.41
CA HIS A 170 -12.60 2.16 -28.04
C HIS A 170 -13.75 1.21 -28.32
N ALA A 171 -14.65 1.00 -27.36
CA ALA A 171 -15.85 0.20 -27.57
C ALA A 171 -16.69 0.76 -28.74
N PHE A 172 -16.87 2.08 -28.81
CA PHE A 172 -17.58 2.73 -29.91
C PHE A 172 -16.93 2.49 -31.27
N PHE A 173 -15.61 2.72 -31.40
CA PHE A 173 -14.91 2.52 -32.67
C PHE A 173 -14.94 1.05 -33.11
N THR A 174 -14.76 0.12 -32.19
CA THR A 174 -14.86 -1.31 -32.48
C THR A 174 -16.26 -1.69 -32.96
N THR A 175 -17.33 -1.20 -32.31
CA THR A 175 -18.71 -1.44 -32.78
C THR A 175 -18.94 -0.84 -34.16
N ALA A 176 -18.48 0.39 -34.42
CA ALA A 176 -18.64 1.05 -35.71
C ALA A 176 -17.89 0.31 -36.83
N GLN A 177 -16.65 -0.15 -36.58
CA GLN A 177 -15.87 -0.94 -37.52
C GLN A 177 -16.58 -2.26 -37.86
N ASN A 178 -17.06 -2.99 -36.85
CA ASN A 178 -17.79 -4.25 -37.06
C ASN A 178 -19.06 -4.04 -37.90
N LEU A 179 -19.79 -2.93 -37.67
CA LEU A 179 -20.98 -2.59 -38.46
C LEU A 179 -20.63 -2.26 -39.92
N LEU A 180 -19.54 -1.51 -40.15
CA LEU A 180 -19.07 -1.19 -41.50
C LEU A 180 -18.60 -2.43 -42.26
N GLU A 181 -17.90 -3.34 -41.59
CA GLU A 181 -17.48 -4.63 -42.16
C GLU A 181 -18.70 -5.48 -42.53
N TRP A 182 -19.65 -5.63 -41.62
CA TRP A 182 -20.90 -6.34 -41.89
C TRP A 182 -21.70 -5.73 -43.06
N LEU A 183 -21.77 -4.40 -43.14
CA LEU A 183 -22.41 -3.70 -44.27
C LEU A 183 -21.70 -3.99 -45.60
N SER A 184 -20.37 -3.99 -45.61
CA SER A 184 -19.58 -4.36 -46.79
C SER A 184 -19.86 -5.80 -47.21
N GLU A 185 -19.82 -6.74 -46.27
CA GLU A 185 -20.13 -8.15 -46.54
C GLU A 185 -21.57 -8.35 -47.04
N ALA A 186 -22.54 -7.62 -46.48
CA ALA A 186 -23.92 -7.67 -46.93
C ALA A 186 -24.06 -7.12 -48.36
N LYS A 187 -23.41 -5.99 -48.66
CA LYS A 187 -23.40 -5.39 -50.00
C LYS A 187 -22.72 -6.30 -51.02
N ASP A 188 -21.59 -6.90 -50.66
CA ASP A 188 -20.87 -7.83 -51.53
C ASP A 188 -21.73 -9.05 -51.83
N ARG A 189 -22.39 -9.64 -50.82
CA ARG A 189 -23.36 -10.72 -51.02
C ARG A 189 -24.51 -10.34 -51.95
N MET A 190 -25.07 -9.14 -51.82
CA MET A 190 -26.14 -8.66 -52.71
C MET A 190 -25.67 -8.37 -54.15
N SER A 191 -24.40 -8.00 -54.32
CA SER A 191 -23.81 -7.65 -55.62
C SER A 191 -23.30 -8.86 -56.41
N GLN A 192 -23.26 -10.05 -55.81
CA GLN A 192 -22.83 -11.26 -56.49
C GLN A 192 -23.86 -11.70 -57.56
N PRO A 193 -23.47 -11.80 -58.84
CA PRO A 193 -24.38 -12.14 -59.94
C PRO A 193 -24.96 -13.56 -59.87
N ASN A 194 -24.43 -14.40 -58.99
CA ASN A 194 -24.84 -15.80 -58.80
C ASN A 194 -26.17 -15.93 -58.03
N GLY A 195 -26.69 -14.82 -57.48
CA GLY A 195 -27.96 -14.75 -56.76
C GLY A 195 -29.18 -14.45 -57.62
N LEU A 196 -29.06 -14.27 -58.95
CA LEU A 196 -30.23 -14.16 -59.83
C LEU A 196 -30.52 -15.52 -60.44
N SER A 197 -31.32 -16.33 -59.74
CA SER A 197 -31.84 -17.54 -60.35
C SER A 197 -32.66 -17.16 -61.59
N ARG A 198 -32.35 -17.79 -62.73
CA ARG A 198 -33.13 -17.65 -63.96
C ARG A 198 -34.42 -18.51 -63.95
N THR A 199 -34.71 -19.19 -62.84
CA THR A 199 -35.86 -20.09 -62.67
C THR A 199 -36.71 -19.66 -61.48
N ALA A 200 -38.05 -19.74 -61.64
CA ALA A 200 -39.02 -19.31 -60.62
C ALA A 200 -38.74 -19.92 -59.22
N TYR A 201 -38.32 -21.19 -59.18
CA TYR A 201 -37.98 -21.90 -57.95
C TYR A 201 -36.74 -21.33 -57.21
N GLY A 202 -35.73 -20.88 -57.95
CA GLY A 202 -34.57 -20.25 -57.30
C GLY A 202 -34.85 -18.82 -56.90
N VAL A 203 -35.76 -18.12 -57.59
CA VAL A 203 -36.28 -16.80 -57.17
C VAL A 203 -37.09 -16.92 -55.88
N GLU A 204 -38.01 -17.89 -55.76
CA GLU A 204 -38.77 -18.14 -54.53
C GLU A 204 -37.86 -18.43 -53.32
N ARG A 205 -36.77 -19.17 -53.53
CA ARG A 205 -35.79 -19.50 -52.49
C ARG A 205 -34.89 -18.33 -52.07
N LEU A 206 -34.91 -17.22 -52.81
CA LEU A 206 -34.18 -15.99 -52.48
C LEU A 206 -35.05 -14.98 -51.71
N ILE A 207 -36.37 -15.18 -51.68
CA ILE A 207 -37.36 -14.26 -51.09
C ILE A 207 -37.92 -14.82 -49.77
N GLY A 208 -37.93 -16.15 -49.60
CA GLY A 208 -38.31 -16.84 -48.34
C GLY A 208 -37.13 -17.15 -47.44
#